data_AF-A0A9E1QKR1-F1
#
_entry.id   AF-A0A9E1QKR1-F1
#
_cell.length_a   1.000
_cell.length_b   1.000
_cell.length_c   1.000
_cell.angle_alpha   90.00
_cell.angle_beta   90.00
_cell.angle_gamma   90.00
#
_symmetry.space_group_name_H-M   'P 1'
#
loop_
_entity.id
_entity.type
_entity.pdbx_description
1 polymer ?
#
loop_
_entity_poly.entity_id
_entity_poly.type
_entity_poly.pdbx_seq_one_letter_code
_entity_poly.pdbx_strand_id
1 'polypeptide(L)'
;PDHIDPETVIERIHPDKDVDGFHPYNMGRLALKMPLLRPCTPKGVMTLLERTGIPLEGKEAVIVGASNIVGRPMTLELLSARCTTTTCHSKTADLEAHVRRAEVLVVGVGIPNFIPGEWVRDGAVVIDVGINRLEDNTLTGDVDYEGAFQHASWITPVPGGVGPMTIATLLQNTLKAAEVFHNA
;
A
#
# COMPACT_ATOMS: atom_id res chain seq x y z
N PRO A 1 -6.53 -22.35 -5.40
CA PRO A 1 -7.65 -23.18 -5.92
C PRO A 1 -8.86 -23.03 -5.01
N ASP A 2 -10.07 -22.95 -5.55
CA ASP A 2 -11.28 -22.60 -4.78
C ASP A 2 -11.62 -23.59 -3.67
N HIS A 3 -11.12 -24.83 -3.76
CA HIS A 3 -11.35 -25.89 -2.77
C HIS A 3 -10.37 -25.86 -1.58
N ILE A 4 -9.41 -24.93 -1.56
CA ILE A 4 -8.42 -24.77 -0.47
C ILE A 4 -8.75 -23.47 0.24
N ASP A 5 -8.94 -23.54 1.56
CA ASP A 5 -9.03 -22.36 2.40
C ASP A 5 -7.63 -21.71 2.51
N PRO A 6 -7.42 -20.50 1.95
CA PRO A 6 -6.13 -19.83 2.02
C PRO A 6 -5.74 -19.47 3.45
N GLU A 7 -6.69 -19.17 4.34
CA GLU A 7 -6.39 -18.73 5.72
C GLU A 7 -5.72 -19.87 6.51
N THR A 8 -6.30 -21.07 6.43
CA THR A 8 -5.71 -22.28 7.04
C THR A 8 -4.26 -22.54 6.58
N VAL A 9 -3.94 -22.29 5.30
CA VAL A 9 -2.58 -22.50 4.77
C VAL A 9 -1.63 -21.41 5.23
N ILE A 10 -2.06 -20.15 5.16
CA ILE A 10 -1.24 -18.99 5.55
C ILE A 10 -0.91 -19.03 7.04
N GLU A 11 -1.88 -19.33 7.90
CA GLU A 11 -1.69 -19.41 9.37
C GLU A 11 -0.82 -20.60 9.79
N ARG A 12 -0.60 -21.57 8.90
CA ARG A 12 0.30 -22.70 9.19
C ARG A 12 1.77 -22.31 9.10
N ILE A 13 2.09 -21.27 8.34
CA ILE A 13 3.45 -20.72 8.20
C ILE A 13 3.83 -20.07 9.52
N HIS A 14 4.99 -20.43 10.09
CA HIS A 14 5.42 -19.81 11.33
C HIS A 14 5.65 -18.30 11.13
N PRO A 15 5.19 -17.40 12.04
CA PRO A 15 5.21 -15.96 11.80
C PRO A 15 6.59 -15.36 11.49
N ASP A 16 7.67 -15.97 11.99
CA ASP A 16 9.06 -15.54 11.72
C ASP A 16 9.59 -15.97 10.34
N LYS A 17 8.82 -16.79 9.60
CA LYS A 17 9.08 -17.23 8.22
C LYS A 17 8.05 -16.70 7.23
N ASP A 18 7.04 -16.00 7.71
CA ASP A 18 6.06 -15.28 6.90
C ASP A 18 6.68 -13.99 6.35
N VAL A 19 7.58 -14.15 5.37
CA VAL A 19 8.30 -13.04 4.74
C VAL A 19 7.39 -12.14 3.91
N ASP A 20 6.18 -12.59 3.58
CA ASP A 20 5.17 -11.78 2.91
C ASP A 20 4.40 -10.89 3.90
N GLY A 21 4.35 -11.29 5.18
CA GLY A 21 3.94 -10.45 6.31
C GLY A 21 2.44 -10.43 6.59
N PHE A 22 1.65 -11.31 5.96
CA PHE A 22 0.19 -11.34 6.07
C PHE A 22 -0.34 -12.28 7.15
N HIS A 23 0.52 -13.04 7.83
CA HIS A 23 0.11 -13.86 8.96
C HIS A 23 -0.56 -12.97 10.03
N PRO A 24 -1.74 -13.33 10.56
CA PRO A 24 -2.48 -12.51 11.52
C PRO A 24 -1.64 -12.04 12.71
N TYR A 25 -0.74 -12.89 13.22
CA TYR A 25 0.28 -12.51 14.19
C TYR A 25 1.11 -11.28 13.76
N ASN A 26 1.70 -11.28 12.57
CA ASN A 26 2.50 -10.16 12.06
C ASN A 26 1.66 -8.89 11.86
N MET A 27 0.42 -9.05 11.36
CA MET A 27 -0.55 -7.96 11.25
C MET A 27 -0.93 -7.36 12.61
N GLY A 28 -1.17 -8.19 13.63
CA GLY A 28 -1.44 -7.73 14.99
C GLY A 28 -0.24 -7.02 15.62
N ARG A 29 0.97 -7.53 15.37
CA ARG A 29 2.23 -6.89 15.79
C ARG A 29 2.41 -5.50 15.15
N LEU A 30 2.05 -5.36 13.86
CA LEU A 30 2.03 -4.07 13.18
C LEU A 30 1.00 -3.12 13.82
N ALA A 31 -0.22 -3.60 14.08
CA ALA A 31 -1.27 -2.80 14.72
C ALA A 31 -0.88 -2.27 16.11
N LEU A 32 -0.11 -3.05 16.87
CA LEU A 32 0.41 -2.66 18.19
C LEU A 32 1.69 -1.81 18.13
N LYS A 33 2.12 -1.37 16.94
CA LYS A 33 3.37 -0.63 16.73
C LYS A 33 4.62 -1.40 17.21
N MET A 34 4.58 -2.72 17.10
CA MET A 34 5.68 -3.65 17.46
C MET A 34 6.02 -4.60 16.30
N PRO A 35 6.21 -4.11 15.06
CA PRO A 35 6.26 -4.94 13.86
C PRO A 35 7.45 -5.91 13.86
N LEU A 36 7.23 -7.12 13.34
CA LEU A 36 8.27 -8.08 12.99
C LEU A 36 8.52 -8.04 11.48
N LEU A 37 8.00 -9.03 10.75
CA LEU A 37 7.89 -9.01 9.29
C LEU A 37 6.62 -8.21 8.95
N ARG A 38 6.72 -7.34 7.94
CA ARG A 38 5.66 -6.40 7.57
C ARG A 38 5.17 -6.72 6.16
N PRO A 39 3.87 -6.55 5.87
CA PRO A 39 3.30 -6.67 4.53
C PRO A 39 4.16 -6.01 3.46
N CYS A 40 4.57 -6.77 2.44
CA CYS A 40 5.58 -6.34 1.47
C CYS A 40 5.19 -5.05 0.73
N THR A 41 3.98 -5.00 0.18
CA THR A 41 3.52 -3.82 -0.59
C THR A 41 3.41 -2.58 0.30
N PRO A 42 2.69 -2.58 1.44
CA PRO A 42 2.66 -1.44 2.36
C PRO A 42 4.03 -0.95 2.83
N LYS A 43 4.93 -1.86 3.24
CA LYS A 43 6.30 -1.48 3.64
C LYS A 43 7.11 -0.92 2.47
N GLY A 44 6.91 -1.45 1.26
CA GLY A 44 7.49 -0.91 0.04
C GLY A 44 7.01 0.51 -0.25
N VAL A 45 5.71 0.79 -0.08
CA VAL A 45 5.14 2.13 -0.17
C VAL A 45 5.75 3.08 0.86
N MET A 46 5.88 2.65 2.12
CA MET A 46 6.55 3.46 3.15
C MET A 46 8.00 3.81 2.76
N THR A 47 8.69 2.88 2.11
CA THR A 47 10.06 3.11 1.60
C THR A 47 10.07 4.15 0.47
N LEU A 48 9.10 4.14 -0.44
CA LEU A 48 8.96 5.17 -1.47
C LEU A 48 8.64 6.54 -0.87
N LEU A 49 7.70 6.59 0.09
CA LEU A 49 7.34 7.83 0.78
C LEU A 49 8.53 8.45 1.48
N GLU A 50 9.35 7.65 2.17
CA GLU A 50 10.58 8.13 2.81
C GLU A 50 11.55 8.77 1.79
N ARG A 51 11.65 8.22 0.58
CA ARG A 51 12.52 8.74 -0.49
C ARG A 51 12.05 10.07 -1.07
N THR A 52 10.78 10.45 -0.91
CA THR A 52 10.29 11.78 -1.31
C THR A 52 10.85 12.90 -0.43
N GLY A 53 11.32 12.58 0.78
CA GLY A 53 11.76 13.57 1.78
C GLY A 53 10.62 14.36 2.43
N ILE A 54 9.36 14.06 2.11
CA ILE A 54 8.19 14.74 2.66
C ILE A 54 7.89 14.19 4.06
N PRO A 55 7.80 15.05 5.11
CA PRO A 55 7.42 14.61 6.45
C PRO A 55 5.98 14.07 6.46
N LEU A 56 5.79 12.88 7.02
CA LEU A 56 4.46 12.23 7.11
C LEU A 56 3.68 12.60 8.37
N GLU A 57 4.36 13.03 9.44
CA GLU A 57 3.73 13.33 10.73
C GLU A 57 2.68 14.45 10.59
N GLY A 58 1.46 14.17 11.05
CA GLY A 58 0.33 15.09 11.04
C GLY A 58 -0.40 15.22 9.70
N LYS A 59 0.09 14.60 8.62
CA LYS A 59 -0.55 14.67 7.30
C LYS A 59 -1.84 13.87 7.23
N GLU A 60 -2.80 14.36 6.46
CA GLU A 60 -4.01 13.61 6.09
C GLU A 60 -3.66 12.58 5.00
N ALA A 61 -3.60 11.31 5.38
CA ALA A 61 -3.38 10.20 4.48
C ALA A 61 -4.68 9.45 4.20
N VAL A 62 -5.05 9.34 2.92
CA VAL A 62 -6.26 8.68 2.46
C VAL A 62 -5.89 7.45 1.66
N ILE A 63 -6.40 6.31 2.09
CA ILE A 63 -6.21 5.02 1.44
C ILE A 63 -7.52 4.64 0.76
N VAL A 64 -7.52 4.48 -0.57
CA VAL A 64 -8.69 4.01 -1.31
C VAL A 64 -8.51 2.53 -1.62
N GLY A 65 -9.30 1.70 -0.93
CA GLY A 65 -9.18 0.26 -0.91
C GLY A 65 -8.94 -0.25 0.52
N ALA A 66 -9.68 -1.29 0.93
CA ALA A 66 -9.62 -1.87 2.27
C ALA A 66 -9.30 -3.38 2.25
N SER A 67 -8.53 -3.81 1.25
CA SER A 67 -8.09 -5.20 1.10
C SER A 67 -7.15 -5.62 2.24
N ASN A 68 -7.08 -6.92 2.52
CA ASN A 68 -6.16 -7.47 3.51
C ASN A 68 -4.69 -7.37 3.07
N ILE A 69 -4.45 -7.32 1.75
CA ILE A 69 -3.09 -7.33 1.19
C ILE A 69 -2.45 -5.93 1.06
N VAL A 70 -3.27 -4.87 0.95
CA VAL A 70 -2.79 -3.50 0.77
C VAL A 70 -3.49 -2.54 1.73
N GLY A 71 -4.81 -2.36 1.60
CA GLY A 71 -5.51 -1.24 2.22
C GLY A 71 -5.43 -1.19 3.75
N ARG A 72 -5.77 -2.31 4.41
CA ARG A 72 -5.72 -2.43 5.87
C ARG A 72 -4.30 -2.28 6.43
N PRO A 73 -3.28 -3.02 5.95
CA PRO A 73 -1.93 -2.83 6.45
C PRO A 73 -1.34 -1.47 6.12
N MET A 74 -1.67 -0.88 4.96
CA MET A 74 -1.24 0.48 4.61
C MET A 74 -1.77 1.52 5.61
N THR A 75 -3.02 1.36 6.05
CA THR A 75 -3.61 2.19 7.10
C THR A 75 -2.79 2.12 8.39
N LEU A 76 -2.37 0.91 8.80
CA LEU A 76 -1.58 0.71 10.02
C LEU A 76 -0.14 1.25 9.90
N GLU A 77 0.48 1.12 8.72
CA GLU A 77 1.82 1.68 8.46
C GLU A 77 1.80 3.21 8.52
N LEU A 78 0.84 3.86 7.85
CA LEU A 78 0.69 5.32 7.86
C LEU A 78 0.31 5.85 9.25
N LEU A 79 -0.55 5.13 9.98
CA LEU A 79 -0.88 5.45 11.36
C LEU A 79 0.37 5.36 12.26
N SER A 80 1.19 4.32 12.06
CA SER A 80 2.47 4.16 12.78
C SER A 80 3.47 5.27 12.47
N ALA A 81 3.44 5.79 11.24
CA ALA A 81 4.18 6.96 10.79
C ALA A 81 3.55 8.31 11.22
N ARG A 82 2.49 8.25 12.04
CA ARG A 82 1.82 9.42 12.65
C ARG A 82 1.06 10.29 11.65
N CYS A 83 0.57 9.73 10.54
CA CYS A 83 -0.46 10.38 9.72
C CYS A 83 -1.82 10.31 10.43
N THR A 84 -2.70 11.27 10.10
CA THR A 84 -4.14 11.06 10.25
C THR A 84 -4.59 10.18 9.10
N THR A 85 -5.18 9.01 9.38
CA THR A 85 -5.50 8.01 8.35
C THR A 85 -6.99 7.88 8.12
N THR A 86 -7.42 8.01 6.86
CA THR A 86 -8.78 7.64 6.41
C THR A 86 -8.71 6.46 5.45
N THR A 87 -9.45 5.39 5.72
CA THR A 87 -9.57 4.23 4.81
C THR A 87 -10.93 4.25 4.11
N CYS A 88 -10.92 4.40 2.79
CA CYS A 88 -12.10 4.37 1.93
C CYS A 88 -12.27 2.98 1.28
N HIS A 89 -13.51 2.66 0.89
CA HIS A 89 -13.87 1.40 0.25
C HIS A 89 -15.13 1.57 -0.62
N SER A 90 -15.61 0.47 -1.22
CA SER A 90 -16.77 0.44 -2.14
C SER A 90 -18.11 0.92 -1.56
N LYS A 91 -18.16 1.24 -0.26
CA LYS A 91 -19.35 1.76 0.44
C LYS A 91 -19.11 3.13 1.08
N THR A 92 -17.96 3.75 0.82
CA THR A 92 -17.68 5.12 1.25
C THR A 92 -18.64 6.07 0.54
N ALA A 93 -19.38 6.85 1.31
CA ALA A 93 -20.17 7.95 0.78
C ALA A 93 -19.24 9.11 0.41
N ASP A 94 -19.49 9.74 -0.74
CA ASP A 94 -18.72 10.90 -1.23
C ASP A 94 -17.19 10.67 -1.24
N LEU A 95 -16.76 9.63 -1.98
CA LEU A 95 -15.35 9.28 -2.11
C LEU A 95 -14.50 10.47 -2.58
N GLU A 96 -15.02 11.31 -3.46
CA GLU A 96 -14.33 12.49 -3.98
C GLU A 96 -13.91 13.44 -2.87
N ALA A 97 -14.82 13.77 -1.93
CA ALA A 97 -14.49 14.64 -0.80
C ALA A 97 -13.37 14.08 0.09
N HIS A 98 -13.23 12.76 0.16
CA HIS A 98 -12.10 12.11 0.82
C HIS A 98 -10.81 12.26 0.03
N VAL A 99 -10.83 12.00 -1.28
CA VAL A 99 -9.64 12.11 -2.14
C VAL A 99 -9.12 13.55 -2.19
N ARG A 100 -10.02 14.55 -2.32
CA ARG A 100 -9.67 15.97 -2.41
C ARG A 100 -8.95 16.57 -1.20
N ARG A 101 -9.07 15.95 -0.02
CA ARG A 101 -8.35 16.42 1.17
C ARG A 101 -7.01 15.73 1.40
N ALA A 102 -6.75 14.63 0.69
CA ALA A 102 -5.58 13.79 0.89
C ALA A 102 -4.29 14.57 0.59
N GLU A 103 -3.41 14.68 1.58
CA GLU A 103 -2.02 15.10 1.36
C GLU A 103 -1.15 13.93 0.91
N VAL A 104 -1.50 12.72 1.35
CA VAL A 104 -0.94 11.44 0.88
C VAL A 104 -2.10 10.57 0.44
N LEU A 105 -2.17 10.26 -0.85
CA LEU A 105 -3.20 9.41 -1.44
C LEU A 105 -2.58 8.07 -1.82
N VAL A 106 -3.11 6.97 -1.28
CA VAL A 106 -2.71 5.61 -1.68
C VAL A 106 -3.92 4.90 -2.28
N VAL A 107 -3.82 4.43 -3.53
CA VAL A 107 -4.93 3.81 -4.26
C VAL A 107 -4.57 2.36 -4.60
N GLY A 108 -5.44 1.43 -4.22
CA GLY A 108 -5.26 0.00 -4.46
C GLY A 108 -6.61 -0.72 -4.52
N VAL A 109 -7.38 -0.42 -5.56
CA VAL A 109 -8.70 -0.99 -5.85
C VAL A 109 -8.69 -2.00 -6.99
N GLY A 110 -7.68 -1.99 -7.86
CA GLY A 110 -7.58 -2.89 -9.02
C GLY A 110 -8.63 -2.60 -10.09
N ILE A 111 -8.88 -1.31 -10.35
CA ILE A 111 -9.82 -0.84 -11.38
C ILE A 111 -9.09 0.27 -12.15
N PRO A 112 -8.90 0.12 -13.48
CA PRO A 112 -8.10 1.05 -14.26
C PRO A 112 -8.68 2.47 -14.23
N ASN A 113 -7.83 3.46 -13.93
CA ASN A 113 -8.17 4.88 -13.92
C ASN A 113 -9.43 5.22 -13.09
N PHE A 114 -9.65 4.49 -11.99
CA PHE A 114 -10.80 4.66 -11.10
C PHE A 114 -10.82 6.00 -10.38
N ILE A 115 -9.65 6.55 -10.02
CA ILE A 115 -9.54 7.88 -9.42
C ILE A 115 -9.24 8.90 -10.53
N PRO A 116 -10.18 9.82 -10.83
CA PRO A 116 -9.95 10.91 -11.76
C PRO A 116 -8.85 11.85 -11.27
N GLY A 117 -8.04 12.36 -12.19
CA GLY A 117 -6.90 13.22 -11.86
C GLY A 117 -7.32 14.52 -11.17
N GLU A 118 -8.47 15.08 -11.56
CA GLU A 118 -9.00 16.32 -11.00
C GLU A 118 -9.48 16.20 -9.55
N TRP A 119 -9.58 14.98 -9.01
CA TRP A 119 -9.86 14.76 -7.59
C TRP A 119 -8.61 14.92 -6.73
N VAL A 120 -7.42 14.79 -7.33
CA VAL A 120 -6.16 14.88 -6.61
C VAL A 120 -5.94 16.32 -6.13
N ARG A 121 -5.59 16.45 -4.85
CA ARG A 121 -5.26 17.73 -4.23
C ARG A 121 -3.94 18.28 -4.79
N ASP A 122 -3.90 19.58 -5.05
CA ASP A 122 -2.65 20.27 -5.41
C ASP A 122 -1.57 20.04 -4.35
N GLY A 123 -0.40 19.57 -4.79
CA GLY A 123 0.74 19.25 -3.96
C GLY A 123 0.68 17.89 -3.24
N ALA A 124 -0.35 17.07 -3.47
CA ALA A 124 -0.45 15.74 -2.86
C ALA A 124 0.66 14.79 -3.32
N VAL A 125 1.02 13.83 -2.47
CA VAL A 125 1.80 12.65 -2.85
C VAL A 125 0.84 11.53 -3.22
N VAL A 126 0.93 11.01 -4.43
CA VAL A 126 0.06 9.97 -4.97
C VAL A 126 0.84 8.67 -5.14
N ILE A 127 0.37 7.61 -4.48
CA ILE A 127 0.88 6.25 -4.60
C ILE A 127 -0.19 5.38 -5.24
N ASP A 128 0.05 5.00 -6.48
CA ASP A 128 -0.78 4.08 -7.25
C ASP A 128 -0.23 2.65 -7.12
N VAL A 129 -0.96 1.83 -6.36
CA VAL A 129 -0.63 0.42 -6.12
C VAL A 129 -1.27 -0.48 -7.19
N GLY A 130 -2.26 0.03 -7.92
CA GLY A 130 -2.97 -0.70 -8.95
C GLY A 130 -2.06 -1.17 -10.08
N ILE A 131 -2.29 -2.39 -10.56
CA ILE A 131 -1.69 -2.89 -11.80
C ILE A 131 -2.81 -3.55 -12.59
N ASN A 132 -3.31 -2.83 -13.58
CA ASN A 132 -4.40 -3.25 -14.44
C ASN A 132 -3.86 -3.53 -15.84
N ARG A 133 -4.18 -4.71 -16.39
CA ARG A 133 -3.83 -5.05 -17.78
C ARG A 133 -5.00 -4.70 -18.69
N LEU A 134 -4.75 -3.85 -19.67
CA LEU A 134 -5.73 -3.45 -20.68
C LEU A 134 -5.81 -4.49 -21.82
N GLU A 135 -6.80 -4.34 -22.68
CA GLU A 135 -7.05 -5.23 -23.83
C GLU A 135 -5.86 -5.29 -24.80
N ASP A 136 -5.13 -4.18 -24.94
CA ASP A 136 -3.93 -4.07 -25.77
C ASP A 136 -2.65 -4.59 -25.08
N ASN A 137 -2.78 -5.23 -23.91
CA ASN A 137 -1.72 -5.72 -23.03
C ASN A 137 -0.85 -4.66 -22.36
N THR A 138 -1.15 -3.38 -22.54
CA THR A 138 -0.50 -2.32 -21.74
C THR A 138 -0.94 -2.40 -20.29
N LEU A 139 -0.13 -1.81 -19.41
CA LEU A 139 -0.39 -1.76 -17.97
C LEU A 139 -0.72 -0.32 -17.58
N THR A 140 -1.77 -0.14 -16.79
CA THR A 140 -2.13 1.14 -16.16
C THR A 140 -2.43 0.95 -14.68
N GLY A 141 -2.41 2.04 -13.94
CA GLY A 141 -2.74 2.08 -12.53
C GLY A 141 -4.23 2.24 -12.25
N ASP A 142 -4.55 2.47 -10.99
CA ASP A 142 -5.91 2.81 -10.53
C ASP A 142 -6.22 4.31 -10.61
N VAL A 143 -5.21 5.15 -10.84
CA VAL A 143 -5.33 6.61 -10.94
C VAL A 143 -5.13 7.04 -12.38
N ASP A 144 -5.92 8.01 -12.84
CA ASP A 144 -5.62 8.74 -14.08
C ASP A 144 -4.30 9.51 -13.91
N TYR A 145 -3.21 8.91 -14.39
CA TYR A 145 -1.85 9.40 -14.18
C TYR A 145 -1.64 10.80 -14.77
N GLU A 146 -2.08 11.04 -16.01
CA GLU A 146 -1.82 12.31 -16.70
C GLU A 146 -2.56 13.47 -16.03
N GLY A 147 -3.82 13.25 -15.64
CA GLY A 147 -4.57 14.24 -14.88
C GLY A 147 -3.96 14.48 -13.49
N ALA A 148 -3.64 13.40 -12.76
CA ALA A 148 -3.08 13.50 -11.42
C ALA A 148 -1.68 14.14 -11.39
N PHE A 149 -0.85 13.90 -12.42
CA PHE A 149 0.50 14.46 -12.54
C PHE A 149 0.51 15.99 -12.60
N GLN A 150 -0.58 16.61 -13.07
CA GLN A 150 -0.70 18.07 -13.12
C GLN A 150 -0.90 18.69 -11.73
N HIS A 151 -1.38 17.91 -10.76
CA HIS A 151 -1.70 18.36 -9.39
C HIS A 151 -0.70 17.85 -8.35
N ALA A 152 -0.24 16.60 -8.49
CA ALA A 152 0.58 15.92 -7.50
C ALA A 152 1.99 16.51 -7.42
N SER A 153 2.52 16.63 -6.19
CA SER A 153 3.96 16.91 -5.99
C SER A 153 4.83 15.70 -6.29
N TRP A 154 4.28 14.51 -6.07
CA TRP A 154 4.88 13.21 -6.41
C TRP A 154 3.80 12.25 -6.85
N ILE A 155 4.07 11.46 -7.88
CA ILE A 155 3.18 10.38 -8.32
C ILE A 155 4.01 9.17 -8.75
N THR A 156 3.59 7.97 -8.36
CA THR A 156 4.23 6.74 -8.83
C THR A 156 3.74 6.36 -10.22
N PRO A 157 4.63 6.03 -11.18
CA PRO A 157 4.22 5.53 -12.48
C PRO A 157 3.72 4.08 -12.37
N VAL A 158 2.83 3.68 -13.28
CA VAL A 158 2.45 2.29 -13.49
C VAL A 158 2.65 1.95 -14.97
N PRO A 159 3.52 0.96 -15.30
CA PRO A 159 4.37 0.17 -14.41
C PRO A 159 5.59 0.95 -13.90
N GLY A 160 6.32 0.36 -12.93
CA GLY A 160 7.63 0.87 -12.49
C GLY A 160 7.64 1.61 -11.14
N GLY A 161 6.48 1.86 -10.54
CA GLY A 161 6.34 2.45 -9.20
C GLY A 161 6.36 1.40 -8.08
N VAL A 162 5.18 1.02 -7.60
CA VAL A 162 5.04 0.19 -6.39
C VAL A 162 5.45 -1.27 -6.62
N GLY A 163 5.17 -1.85 -7.79
CA GLY A 163 5.43 -3.27 -8.08
C GLY A 163 6.87 -3.74 -7.78
N PRO A 164 7.93 -3.05 -8.27
CA PRO A 164 9.32 -3.37 -7.92
C PRO A 164 9.61 -3.34 -6.42
N MET A 165 8.96 -2.46 -5.66
CA MET A 165 9.16 -2.32 -4.22
C MET A 165 8.55 -3.48 -3.43
N THR A 166 7.47 -4.10 -3.92
CA THR A 166 6.93 -5.32 -3.31
C THR A 166 7.97 -6.44 -3.34
N ILE A 167 8.63 -6.65 -4.48
CA ILE A 167 9.67 -7.68 -4.64
C ILE A 167 10.89 -7.36 -3.77
N ALA A 168 11.37 -6.11 -3.83
CA ALA A 168 12.51 -5.68 -3.01
C ALA A 168 12.23 -5.88 -1.51
N THR A 169 11.00 -5.60 -1.07
CA THR A 169 10.60 -5.73 0.33
C THR A 169 10.52 -7.19 0.77
N LEU A 170 10.06 -8.10 -0.09
CA LEU A 170 10.06 -9.54 0.17
C LEU A 170 11.50 -10.04 0.43
N LEU A 171 12.45 -9.62 -0.41
CA LEU A 171 13.86 -9.97 -0.24
C LEU A 171 14.43 -9.40 1.06
N GLN A 172 14.10 -8.15 1.40
CA GLN A 172 14.50 -7.54 2.67
C GLN A 172 13.89 -8.25 3.88
N ASN A 173 12.63 -8.65 3.82
CA ASN A 173 11.98 -9.42 4.90
C ASN A 173 12.63 -10.80 5.05
N THR A 174 12.99 -11.44 3.93
CA THR A 174 13.70 -12.72 3.92
C THR A 174 15.07 -12.62 4.57
N LEU A 175 15.85 -11.60 4.21
CA LEU A 175 17.14 -11.33 4.85
C LEU A 175 16.96 -11.05 6.34
N LYS A 176 16.00 -10.19 6.71
CA LYS A 176 15.69 -9.90 8.12
C LYS A 176 15.34 -11.17 8.90
N ALA A 177 14.56 -12.08 8.31
CA ALA A 177 14.20 -13.33 8.97
C ALA A 177 15.43 -14.20 9.24
N ALA A 178 16.30 -14.35 8.25
CA ALA A 178 17.55 -15.10 8.38
C ALA A 178 18.46 -14.53 9.49
N GLU A 179 18.71 -13.21 9.46
CA GLU A 179 19.65 -12.55 10.37
C GLU A 179 19.10 -12.41 11.81
N VAL A 180 17.81 -12.07 11.96
CA VAL A 180 17.25 -11.69 13.27
C VAL A 180 16.56 -12.85 13.97
N PHE A 181 15.95 -13.78 13.23
CA PHE A 181 15.14 -14.85 13.83
C PHE A 181 15.81 -16.22 13.74
N HIS A 182 16.68 -16.46 12.76
CA HIS A 182 17.25 -17.79 12.51
C HIS A 182 18.78 -17.89 12.63
N ASN A 183 19.48 -16.80 12.94
CA ASN A 183 20.95 -16.76 13.14
C ASN A 183 21.74 -17.44 12.00
N ALA A 184 21.31 -17.23 10.76
CA ALA A 184 21.96 -17.74 9.55
C ALA A 184 22.97 -16.73 8.98
#